data_AF-A0A1C5HB50-F1
#
_entry.id   AF-A0A1C5HB50-F1
#
_cell.length_a   1.000
_cell.length_b   1.000
_cell.length_c   1.000
_cell.angle_alpha   90.00
_cell.angle_beta   90.00
_cell.angle_gamma   90.00
#
_symmetry.space_group_name_H-M   'P 1'
#
loop_
_entity.id
_entity.type
_entity.pdbx_description
1 polymer ?
#
loop_
_entity_poly.entity_id
_entity_poly.type
_entity_poly.pdbx_seq_one_letter_code
_entity_poly.pdbx_strand_id
1 'polypeptide(L)'
;MSTSLSGPEPATQAPGREPVRSGLPRKSRNARNHAPITATGLVVKVVLLGLVAGIAIWAAFPLIEAEMWVGLAILAATTAGLCYLYLTRRHIPAKYLVPGTLFLIAFQVFPVLYTASTAFTNFGDGHRGSKDDAIVAIQSSSVKQVPGSTEYALSIATKGDPTTGPLVFLVTDAKTGTVSAGDAEGLRQLDAGSVTVAPGGKVTAADGYTILNIGQASVRSPEITALVVPTSGGAIRSTGLSRAYEGKAVRAYDAGCDCVKDSETGKTWTADAAAGSFVAADGERLTQGWKVNVGLKNFSRVLTDPNISGPFFGTLIWNFAFAIGSTGLTFLLGMAIALALHSPRMRGTNLYRVLLILPYAMPSFAMLLVWRDMFNTDFGLVNNLFGLDVDWFGGAWTARAAVLLVQLWLGYPYMFLVATGALQAIPRELTEATSVDGASPWQSFRAVTLPLLLVALSPLLIASFAYNFNNINAIWLTTEGGPFAPDNPTNGATDLLITYTYRLAFGAQGAEFGMAATVSIFIFAIVATVSAISFRRTRKQEEVYS
;
A
#
# COMPACT_ATOMS: atom_id res chain seq x y z
N MET A 1 -7.71 -82.26 -56.34
CA MET A 1 -7.15 -83.46 -55.69
C MET A 1 -6.15 -83.00 -54.64
N SER A 2 -6.45 -83.34 -53.40
CA SER A 2 -5.85 -82.86 -52.15
C SER A 2 -5.43 -84.08 -51.34
N THR A 3 -4.18 -84.14 -50.88
CA THR A 3 -3.63 -85.00 -49.81
C THR A 3 -2.16 -84.59 -49.64
N SER A 4 -1.79 -83.76 -48.65
CA SER A 4 -1.46 -84.09 -47.25
C SER A 4 -0.29 -85.07 -47.09
N LEU A 5 0.87 -84.58 -46.64
CA LEU A 5 1.80 -85.37 -45.84
C LEU A 5 2.37 -84.53 -44.69
N SER A 6 2.23 -85.14 -43.52
CA SER A 6 2.63 -84.84 -42.15
C SER A 6 4.09 -84.36 -41.97
N GLY A 7 4.29 -83.47 -41.00
CA GLY A 7 5.62 -83.08 -40.52
C GLY A 7 6.26 -84.09 -39.56
N PRO A 8 7.44 -83.76 -39.03
CA PRO A 8 7.91 -84.25 -37.74
C PRO A 8 7.97 -83.14 -36.68
N GLU A 9 7.72 -83.57 -35.46
CA GLU A 9 7.70 -82.88 -34.17
C GLU A 9 9.02 -82.15 -33.76
N PRO A 10 8.98 -81.33 -32.69
CA PRO A 10 9.77 -80.12 -32.57
C PRO A 10 11.18 -80.35 -32.02
N ALA A 11 12.12 -79.56 -32.52
CA ALA A 11 13.46 -79.46 -31.97
C ALA A 11 13.41 -78.97 -30.52
N THR A 12 13.94 -79.82 -29.64
CA THR A 12 14.36 -79.56 -28.26
C THR A 12 14.76 -78.12 -28.01
N GLN A 13 13.98 -77.46 -27.14
CA GLN A 13 14.34 -76.20 -26.51
C GLN A 13 15.69 -76.36 -25.81
N ALA A 14 16.71 -75.66 -26.32
CA ALA A 14 17.88 -75.34 -25.53
C ALA A 14 17.41 -74.64 -24.24
N PRO A 15 17.99 -74.94 -23.06
CA PRO A 15 17.55 -74.32 -21.82
C PRO A 15 17.68 -72.80 -21.98
N GLY A 16 16.53 -72.13 -21.89
CA GLY A 16 16.48 -70.68 -21.92
C GLY A 16 17.48 -70.15 -20.90
N ARG A 17 18.35 -69.24 -21.37
CA ARG A 17 18.96 -68.28 -20.45
C ARG A 17 17.79 -67.61 -19.74
N GLU A 18 17.55 -68.01 -18.51
CA GLU A 18 16.71 -67.26 -17.59
C GLU A 18 17.14 -65.80 -17.71
N PRO A 19 16.20 -64.84 -17.83
CA PRO A 19 16.58 -63.45 -17.73
C PRO A 19 17.27 -63.33 -16.37
N VAL A 20 18.55 -62.98 -16.39
CA VAL A 20 19.30 -62.61 -15.20
C VAL A 20 18.44 -61.56 -14.54
N ARG A 21 17.68 -61.98 -13.51
CA ARG A 21 16.96 -61.07 -12.64
C ARG A 21 18.06 -60.16 -12.14
N SER A 22 18.07 -58.93 -12.63
CA SER A 22 18.98 -57.93 -12.12
C SER A 22 18.74 -57.94 -10.62
N GLY A 23 19.74 -58.44 -9.89
CA GLY A 23 19.81 -58.36 -8.45
C GLY A 23 20.00 -56.90 -8.11
N LEU A 24 18.99 -56.07 -8.36
CA LEU A 24 18.84 -54.82 -7.67
C LEU A 24 18.82 -55.23 -6.20
N PRO A 25 19.80 -54.81 -5.39
CA PRO A 25 19.80 -55.13 -3.99
C PRO A 25 18.43 -54.68 -3.47
N ARG A 26 17.70 -55.62 -2.89
CA ARG A 26 16.44 -55.37 -2.20
C ARG A 26 16.80 -54.33 -1.15
N LYS A 27 16.65 -53.03 -1.47
CA LYS A 27 16.95 -51.92 -0.56
C LYS A 27 16.17 -52.25 0.69
N SER A 28 16.90 -52.61 1.74
CA SER A 28 16.30 -52.87 3.03
C SER A 28 15.41 -51.67 3.33
N ARG A 29 14.14 -51.92 3.64
CA ARG A 29 13.15 -50.89 3.94
C ARG A 29 13.43 -50.20 5.29
N ASN A 30 14.67 -50.32 5.81
CA ASN A 30 15.14 -49.95 7.13
C ASN A 30 16.56 -49.34 7.10
N ALA A 31 16.84 -48.47 6.13
CA ALA A 31 17.97 -47.54 6.22
C ALA A 31 17.52 -46.13 5.84
N ARG A 32 16.59 -45.58 6.63
CA ARG A 32 16.52 -44.13 6.78
C ARG A 32 17.74 -43.71 7.61
N ASN A 33 18.93 -43.72 7.01
CA ASN A 33 20.10 -43.08 7.57
C ASN A 33 19.82 -41.58 7.59
N HIS A 34 19.25 -41.14 8.70
CA HIS A 34 19.03 -39.75 9.02
C HIS A 34 20.41 -39.12 9.17
N ALA A 35 20.74 -38.16 8.30
CA ALA A 35 21.88 -37.30 8.55
C ALA A 35 21.72 -36.75 9.99
N PRO A 36 22.71 -36.98 10.88
CA PRO A 36 22.63 -36.41 12.22
C PRO A 36 22.53 -34.90 12.09
N ILE A 37 21.62 -34.28 12.86
CA ILE A 37 21.54 -32.82 12.95
C ILE A 37 22.93 -32.38 13.39
N THR A 38 23.66 -31.67 12.53
CA THR A 38 24.95 -31.08 12.88
C THR A 38 24.75 -30.20 14.10
N ALA A 39 25.66 -30.23 15.07
CA ALA A 39 25.58 -29.42 16.28
C ALA A 39 25.32 -27.94 15.94
N THR A 40 25.95 -27.44 14.86
CA THR A 40 25.71 -26.12 14.27
C THR A 40 24.25 -25.89 13.89
N GLY A 41 23.59 -26.84 13.21
CA GLY A 41 22.19 -26.71 12.81
C GLY A 41 21.22 -26.73 13.99
N LEU A 42 21.55 -27.46 15.06
CA LEU A 42 20.78 -27.42 16.31
C LEU A 42 20.91 -26.06 17.00
N VAL A 43 22.14 -25.54 17.13
CA VAL A 43 22.41 -24.24 17.74
C VAL A 43 21.71 -23.11 16.99
N VAL A 44 21.86 -23.05 15.66
CA VAL A 44 21.20 -22.03 14.82
C VAL A 44 19.67 -22.08 15.02
N LYS A 45 19.09 -23.28 15.05
CA LYS A 45 17.65 -23.44 15.25
C LYS A 45 17.19 -22.95 16.63
N VAL A 46 17.93 -23.26 17.69
CA VAL A 46 17.61 -22.81 19.06
C VAL A 46 17.75 -21.29 19.16
N VAL A 47 18.80 -20.71 18.58
CA VAL A 47 19.00 -19.26 18.56
C VAL A 47 17.86 -18.56 17.82
N LEU A 48 17.48 -19.03 16.62
CA LEU A 48 16.40 -18.42 15.84
C LEU A 48 15.04 -18.53 16.56
N LEU A 49 14.72 -19.69 17.15
CA LEU A 49 13.49 -19.83 17.93
C LEU A 49 13.52 -19.00 19.23
N GLY A 50 14.69 -18.87 19.86
CA GLY A 50 14.90 -17.99 21.00
C GLY A 50 14.66 -16.53 20.65
N LEU A 51 15.13 -16.06 19.49
CA LEU A 51 14.85 -14.70 18.99
C LEU A 51 13.36 -14.49 18.74
N VAL A 52 12.68 -15.45 18.09
CA VAL A 52 11.23 -15.37 17.87
C VAL A 52 10.47 -15.30 19.20
N ALA A 53 10.83 -16.13 20.18
CA ALA A 53 10.22 -16.08 21.51
C ALA A 53 10.53 -14.76 22.23
N GLY A 54 11.75 -14.24 22.12
CA GLY A 54 12.14 -12.94 22.69
C GLY A 54 11.33 -11.78 22.11
N ILE A 55 11.14 -11.75 20.78
CA ILE A 55 10.29 -10.75 20.11
C ILE A 55 8.83 -10.89 20.56
N ALA A 56 8.32 -12.12 20.70
CA ALA A 56 6.96 -12.36 21.17
C ALA A 56 6.75 -11.90 22.62
N ILE A 57 7.72 -12.14 23.51
CA ILE A 57 7.66 -11.67 24.89
C ILE A 57 7.70 -10.13 24.93
N TRP A 58 8.60 -9.52 24.17
CA TRP A 58 8.67 -8.06 24.06
C TRP A 58 7.35 -7.46 23.55
N ALA A 59 6.74 -8.05 22.52
CA ALA A 59 5.46 -7.62 21.98
C ALA A 59 4.25 -7.91 22.89
N ALA A 60 4.39 -8.81 23.89
CA ALA A 60 3.32 -9.12 24.82
C ALA A 60 3.08 -7.99 25.84
N PHE A 61 4.12 -7.26 26.26
CA PHE A 61 3.96 -6.20 27.27
C PHE A 61 3.01 -5.07 26.83
N PRO A 62 3.16 -4.46 25.65
CA PRO A 62 2.22 -3.44 25.19
C PRO A 62 0.79 -3.97 25.02
N LEU A 63 0.62 -5.24 24.64
CA LEU A 63 -0.70 -5.85 24.50
C LEU A 63 -1.41 -6.04 25.85
N ILE A 64 -0.64 -6.32 26.91
CA ILE A 64 -1.17 -6.42 28.28
C ILE A 64 -1.53 -5.04 28.81
N GLU A 65 -0.65 -4.03 28.60
CA GLU A 65 -0.90 -2.64 29.00
C GLU A 65 -2.16 -2.07 28.32
N ALA A 66 -2.40 -2.43 27.05
CA ALA A 66 -3.57 -2.01 26.30
C ALA A 66 -4.81 -2.92 26.52
N GLU A 67 -4.75 -3.89 27.44
CA GLU A 67 -5.81 -4.87 27.71
C GLU A 67 -6.30 -5.65 26.46
N MET A 68 -5.43 -5.81 25.46
CA MET A 68 -5.73 -6.46 24.18
C MET A 68 -5.56 -8.00 24.26
N TRP A 69 -6.39 -8.65 25.08
CA TRP A 69 -6.31 -10.09 25.36
C TRP A 69 -6.39 -10.99 24.12
N VAL A 70 -7.18 -10.61 23.11
CA VAL A 70 -7.28 -11.35 21.84
C VAL A 70 -5.97 -11.31 21.07
N GLY A 71 -5.33 -10.14 21.00
CA GLY A 71 -4.03 -9.96 20.35
C GLY A 71 -2.95 -10.80 21.03
N LEU A 72 -2.95 -10.80 22.37
CA LEU A 72 -2.03 -11.61 23.17
C LEU A 72 -2.23 -13.11 22.91
N ALA A 73 -3.48 -13.58 22.85
CA ALA A 73 -3.80 -14.97 22.55
C ALA A 73 -3.31 -15.39 21.15
N ILE A 74 -3.50 -14.55 20.14
CA ILE A 74 -3.02 -14.80 18.78
C ILE A 74 -1.48 -14.85 18.74
N LEU A 75 -0.81 -13.92 19.42
CA LEU A 75 0.65 -13.87 19.49
C LEU A 75 1.21 -15.13 20.15
N ALA A 76 0.64 -15.55 21.28
CA ALA A 76 1.03 -16.76 21.99
C ALA A 76 0.78 -18.02 21.14
N ALA A 77 -0.39 -18.13 20.51
CA ALA A 77 -0.73 -19.26 19.66
C ALA A 77 0.18 -19.37 18.42
N THR A 78 0.47 -18.23 17.78
CA THR A 78 1.36 -18.19 16.60
C THR A 78 2.79 -18.58 16.98
N THR A 79 3.29 -18.06 18.10
CA THR A 79 4.63 -18.38 18.62
C THR A 79 4.74 -19.85 19.00
N ALA A 80 3.75 -20.38 19.73
CA ALA A 80 3.68 -21.80 20.09
C ALA A 80 3.60 -22.69 18.85
N GLY A 81 2.81 -22.30 17.84
CA GLY A 81 2.69 -23.00 16.57
C GLY A 81 4.00 -23.05 15.79
N LEU A 82 4.75 -21.94 15.74
CA LEU A 82 6.08 -21.87 15.15
C LEU A 82 7.08 -22.75 15.90
N CYS A 83 7.14 -22.66 17.22
CA CYS A 83 7.97 -23.52 18.05
C CYS A 83 7.65 -24.99 17.80
N TYR A 84 6.37 -25.38 17.85
CA TYR A 84 5.92 -26.74 17.56
C TYR A 84 6.34 -27.19 16.15
N LEU A 85 6.11 -26.37 15.14
CA LEU A 85 6.43 -26.68 13.74
C LEU A 85 7.92 -26.95 13.56
N TYR A 86 8.77 -26.06 14.05
CA TYR A 86 10.21 -26.15 13.85
C TYR A 86 10.84 -27.22 14.74
N LEU A 87 10.41 -27.36 16.00
CA LEU A 87 10.89 -28.40 16.92
C LEU A 87 10.51 -29.80 16.45
N THR A 88 9.32 -29.98 15.88
CA THR A 88 8.83 -31.28 15.38
C THR A 88 9.53 -31.69 14.08
N ARG A 89 9.81 -32.99 13.92
CA ARG A 89 10.43 -33.55 12.70
C ARG A 89 9.44 -33.96 11.60
N ARG A 90 8.13 -33.93 11.85
CA ARG A 90 7.10 -34.47 10.93
C ARG A 90 6.80 -33.58 9.73
N HIS A 91 6.65 -32.27 9.93
CA HIS A 91 6.09 -31.36 8.91
C HIS A 91 7.18 -30.62 8.13
N ILE A 92 8.01 -31.34 7.39
CA ILE A 92 9.12 -30.74 6.61
C ILE A 92 8.60 -29.69 5.59
N PRO A 93 7.56 -29.95 4.77
CA PRO A 93 7.08 -28.96 3.79
C PRO A 93 6.60 -27.65 4.43
N ALA A 94 5.90 -27.74 5.56
CA ALA A 94 5.37 -26.57 6.25
C ALA A 94 6.48 -25.65 6.80
N LYS A 95 7.67 -26.15 7.10
CA LYS A 95 8.81 -25.32 7.52
C LYS A 95 9.29 -24.34 6.44
N TYR A 96 9.01 -24.64 5.17
CA TYR A 96 9.34 -23.76 4.05
C TYR A 96 8.19 -22.79 3.73
N LEU A 97 6.94 -23.24 3.88
CA LEU A 97 5.77 -22.43 3.53
C LEU A 97 5.33 -21.46 4.62
N VAL A 98 5.46 -21.83 5.90
CA VAL A 98 4.89 -21.06 7.01
C VAL A 98 5.48 -19.66 7.16
N PRO A 99 6.80 -19.44 7.08
CA PRO A 99 7.34 -18.07 7.16
C PRO A 99 6.77 -17.15 6.07
N GLY A 100 6.77 -17.62 4.82
CA GLY A 100 6.21 -16.86 3.71
C GLY A 100 4.71 -16.61 3.85
N THR A 101 3.97 -17.61 4.35
CA THR A 101 2.52 -17.50 4.58
C THR A 101 2.21 -16.51 5.70
N LEU A 102 2.99 -16.48 6.78
CA LEU A 102 2.82 -15.51 7.86
C LEU A 102 3.06 -14.08 7.37
N PHE A 103 4.11 -13.85 6.58
CA PHE A 103 4.36 -12.54 5.98
C PHE A 103 3.26 -12.15 5.01
N LEU A 104 2.77 -13.08 4.20
CA LEU A 104 1.63 -12.85 3.31
C LEU A 104 0.37 -12.46 4.11
N ILE A 105 0.09 -13.16 5.22
CA ILE A 105 -1.08 -12.85 6.05
C ILE A 105 -0.92 -11.47 6.69
N ALA A 106 0.23 -11.21 7.32
CA ALA A 106 0.47 -9.98 8.07
C ALA A 106 0.57 -8.73 7.18
N PHE A 107 1.25 -8.84 6.04
CA PHE A 107 1.56 -7.69 5.18
C PHE A 107 0.69 -7.57 3.94
N GLN A 108 -0.05 -8.62 3.55
CA GLN A 108 -0.97 -8.56 2.40
C GLN A 108 -2.42 -8.76 2.81
N VAL A 109 -2.76 -9.85 3.51
CA VAL A 109 -4.17 -10.18 3.82
C VAL A 109 -4.75 -9.24 4.86
N PHE A 110 -4.01 -8.98 5.95
CA PHE A 110 -4.49 -8.10 7.02
C PHE A 110 -4.76 -6.67 6.53
N PRO A 111 -3.86 -5.99 5.78
CA PRO A 111 -4.16 -4.68 5.21
C PRO A 111 -5.37 -4.68 4.27
N VAL A 112 -5.54 -5.72 3.45
CA VAL A 112 -6.73 -5.85 2.58
C VAL A 112 -8.01 -5.96 3.41
N LEU A 113 -8.02 -6.79 4.47
CA LEU A 113 -9.17 -6.91 5.38
C LEU A 113 -9.44 -5.63 6.17
N TYR A 114 -8.39 -4.94 6.61
CA TYR A 114 -8.50 -3.67 7.30
C TYR A 114 -9.12 -2.60 6.38
N THR A 115 -8.64 -2.49 5.14
CA THR A 115 -9.25 -1.63 4.12
C THR A 115 -10.70 -2.03 3.84
N ALA A 116 -11.00 -3.32 3.72
CA ALA A 116 -12.37 -3.80 3.54
C ALA A 116 -13.28 -3.40 4.71
N SER A 117 -12.81 -3.52 5.95
CA SER A 117 -13.58 -3.10 7.14
C SER A 117 -13.79 -1.59 7.17
N THR A 118 -12.80 -0.81 6.74
CA THR A 118 -12.84 0.65 6.68
C THR A 118 -13.87 1.15 5.66
N ALA A 119 -14.06 0.41 4.56
CA ALA A 119 -15.05 0.73 3.53
C ALA A 119 -16.50 0.81 4.05
N PHE A 120 -16.82 0.09 5.13
CA PHE A 120 -18.14 0.13 5.77
C PHE A 120 -18.29 1.25 6.81
N THR A 121 -17.33 2.17 6.92
CA THR A 121 -17.34 3.24 7.93
C THR A 121 -17.34 4.63 7.30
N ASN A 122 -17.73 5.64 8.08
CA ASN A 122 -17.55 7.06 7.73
C ASN A 122 -16.14 7.58 8.07
N PHE A 123 -15.14 6.70 8.26
CA PHE A 123 -13.81 7.08 8.68
C PHE A 123 -13.21 8.13 7.74
N GLY A 124 -12.68 9.20 8.30
CA GLY A 124 -12.21 10.35 7.53
C GLY A 124 -11.99 11.57 8.41
N ASP A 125 -11.90 12.73 7.79
CA ASP A 125 -11.84 14.00 8.50
C ASP A 125 -13.09 14.24 9.32
N GLY A 126 -12.87 14.71 10.55
CA GLY A 126 -13.91 14.85 11.55
C GLY A 126 -14.38 13.53 12.19
N HIS A 127 -14.13 12.35 11.62
CA HIS A 127 -14.71 11.08 12.09
C HIS A 127 -13.62 10.03 12.36
N ARG A 128 -12.71 10.32 13.29
CA ARG A 128 -11.51 9.50 13.52
C ARG A 128 -11.62 8.56 14.71
N GLY A 129 -12.30 8.99 15.76
CA GLY A 129 -12.34 8.30 17.05
C GLY A 129 -13.75 7.98 17.52
N SER A 130 -13.85 7.82 18.84
CA SER A 130 -15.11 7.63 19.54
C SER A 130 -15.90 8.94 19.66
N LYS A 131 -17.13 8.84 20.14
CA LYS A 131 -17.98 10.01 20.42
C LYS A 131 -17.40 10.88 21.53
N ASP A 132 -16.76 10.28 22.53
CA ASP A 132 -16.14 11.02 23.62
C ASP A 132 -14.95 11.84 23.11
N ASP A 133 -14.14 11.26 22.22
CA ASP A 133 -13.04 11.99 21.55
C ASP A 133 -13.59 13.19 20.75
N ALA A 134 -14.72 13.01 20.07
CA ALA A 134 -15.38 14.07 19.31
C ALA A 134 -15.88 15.19 20.24
N ILE A 135 -16.50 14.85 21.37
CA ILE A 135 -16.98 15.81 22.37
C ILE A 135 -15.81 16.64 22.91
N VAL A 136 -14.72 15.98 23.30
CA VAL A 136 -13.51 16.65 23.78
C VAL A 136 -12.94 17.59 22.72
N ALA A 137 -12.88 17.16 21.45
CA ALA A 137 -12.42 17.99 20.34
C ALA A 137 -13.33 19.22 20.09
N ILE A 138 -14.64 19.06 20.17
CA ILE A 138 -15.61 20.16 20.02
C ILE A 138 -15.46 21.17 21.15
N GLN A 139 -15.41 20.69 22.39
CA GLN A 139 -15.29 21.55 23.56
C GLN A 139 -13.98 22.32 23.53
N SER A 140 -12.85 21.62 23.37
CA SER A 140 -11.51 22.24 23.31
C SER A 140 -11.35 23.26 22.18
N SER A 141 -11.85 22.96 20.97
CA SER A 141 -11.77 23.89 19.84
C SER A 141 -12.64 25.15 20.01
N SER A 142 -13.72 25.06 20.80
CA SER A 142 -14.64 26.17 21.08
C SER A 142 -14.25 27.03 22.28
N VAL A 143 -13.11 26.76 22.91
CA VAL A 143 -12.66 27.50 24.10
C VAL A 143 -12.32 28.95 23.72
N LYS A 144 -12.96 29.89 24.43
CA LYS A 144 -12.68 31.33 24.37
C LYS A 144 -12.39 31.90 25.75
N GLN A 145 -11.71 33.05 25.77
CA GLN A 145 -11.44 33.78 27.00
C GLN A 145 -12.76 34.36 27.54
N VAL A 146 -13.02 34.13 28.82
CA VAL A 146 -14.23 34.64 29.50
C VAL A 146 -13.80 35.69 30.53
N PRO A 147 -14.62 36.72 30.84
CA PRO A 147 -14.29 37.66 31.91
C PRO A 147 -13.99 36.92 33.23
N GLY A 148 -12.80 37.14 33.80
CA GLY A 148 -12.33 36.47 35.01
C GLY A 148 -11.47 35.21 34.79
N SER A 149 -11.18 34.83 33.54
CA SER A 149 -10.25 33.75 33.19
C SER A 149 -8.86 33.95 33.80
N THR A 150 -8.26 32.88 34.30
CA THR A 150 -6.88 32.88 34.78
C THR A 150 -5.92 33.07 33.61
N GLU A 151 -5.01 34.04 33.72
CA GLU A 151 -3.92 34.24 32.75
C GLU A 151 -2.63 33.59 33.26
N TYR A 152 -1.90 32.99 32.34
CA TYR A 152 -0.63 32.34 32.58
C TYR A 152 0.47 33.02 31.78
N ALA A 153 1.66 33.11 32.36
CA ALA A 153 2.87 33.34 31.60
C ALA A 153 3.20 32.06 30.81
N LEU A 154 3.39 32.18 29.50
CA LEU A 154 3.63 31.04 28.61
C LEU A 154 5.09 31.03 28.14
N SER A 155 5.73 29.88 28.31
CA SER A 155 6.95 29.48 27.60
C SER A 155 6.64 28.28 26.71
N ILE A 156 6.99 28.38 25.44
CA ILE A 156 6.73 27.30 24.47
C ILE A 156 7.94 26.38 24.45
N ALA A 157 7.71 25.09 24.63
CA ALA A 157 8.75 24.08 24.63
C ALA A 157 8.37 22.90 23.72
N THR A 158 9.34 22.02 23.50
CA THR A 158 9.17 20.74 22.82
C THR A 158 9.71 19.62 23.70
N LYS A 159 9.15 18.41 23.59
CA LYS A 159 9.82 17.21 24.08
C LYS A 159 10.81 16.74 23.01
N GLY A 160 12.11 16.90 23.25
CA GLY A 160 13.15 16.51 22.31
C GLY A 160 13.50 17.60 21.29
N ASP A 161 13.39 17.31 20.00
CA ASP A 161 13.88 18.19 18.94
C ASP A 161 13.06 19.50 18.85
N PRO A 162 13.70 20.69 18.82
CA PRO A 162 12.99 21.98 18.80
C PRO A 162 12.20 22.24 17.51
N THR A 163 12.56 21.61 16.40
CA THR A 163 11.92 21.81 15.10
C THR A 163 10.79 20.82 14.84
N THR A 164 10.94 19.57 15.28
CA THR A 164 10.00 18.49 14.95
C THR A 164 9.31 17.86 16.16
N GLY A 165 9.80 18.13 17.37
CA GLY A 165 9.25 17.58 18.60
C GLY A 165 7.84 18.11 18.90
N PRO A 166 7.04 17.32 19.64
CA PRO A 166 5.69 17.70 20.05
C PRO A 166 5.76 18.93 20.96
N LEU A 167 4.91 19.92 20.68
CA LEU A 167 4.82 21.16 21.44
C LEU A 167 4.21 20.92 22.82
N VAL A 168 4.74 21.65 23.79
CA VAL A 168 4.29 21.66 25.18
C VAL A 168 4.24 23.10 25.65
N PHE A 169 3.14 23.45 26.32
CA PHE A 169 3.00 24.73 26.99
C PHE A 169 3.53 24.63 28.40
N LEU A 170 4.60 25.36 28.71
CA LEU A 170 5.03 25.58 30.08
C LEU A 170 4.33 26.84 30.57
N VAL A 171 3.34 26.65 31.44
CA VAL A 171 2.50 27.72 31.96
C VAL A 171 2.81 27.96 33.43
N THR A 172 2.97 29.23 33.79
CA THR A 172 3.15 29.67 35.17
C THR A 172 1.95 30.49 35.60
N ASP A 173 1.29 30.06 36.68
CA ASP A 173 0.19 30.80 37.29
C ASP A 173 0.75 31.98 38.09
N ALA A 174 0.30 33.20 37.76
CA ALA A 174 0.77 34.42 38.40
C ALA A 174 0.33 34.56 39.88
N LYS A 175 -0.73 33.87 40.30
CA LYS A 175 -1.27 33.93 41.67
C LYS A 175 -0.59 32.93 42.61
N THR A 176 -0.29 31.73 42.12
CA THR A 176 0.28 30.64 42.93
C THR A 176 1.77 30.43 42.69
N GLY A 177 2.31 30.95 41.58
CA GLY A 177 3.71 30.73 41.16
C GLY A 177 4.00 29.31 40.69
N THR A 178 2.98 28.44 40.56
CA THR A 178 3.16 27.04 40.16
C THR A 178 3.39 26.93 38.65
N VAL A 179 4.37 26.13 38.25
CA VAL A 179 4.68 25.82 36.86
C VAL A 179 4.07 24.47 36.48
N SER A 180 3.40 24.42 35.34
CA SER A 180 2.83 23.19 34.79
C SER A 180 3.20 23.01 33.32
N ALA A 181 3.38 21.77 32.90
CA ALA A 181 3.51 21.36 31.51
C ALA A 181 2.14 20.91 30.97
N GLY A 182 1.66 21.61 29.95
CA GLY A 182 0.43 21.33 29.24
C GLY A 182 0.70 20.76 27.86
N ASP A 183 0.16 19.58 27.59
CA ASP A 183 0.12 19.00 26.25
C ASP A 183 -1.33 18.57 25.91
N ALA A 184 -1.52 17.87 24.79
CA ALA A 184 -2.85 17.44 24.36
C ALA A 184 -3.54 16.47 25.35
N GLU A 185 -2.77 15.82 26.24
CA GLU A 185 -3.31 14.90 27.25
C GLU A 185 -3.80 15.63 28.51
N GLY A 186 -3.42 16.91 28.67
CA GLY A 186 -3.82 17.74 29.79
C GLY A 186 -2.65 18.46 30.46
N LEU A 187 -2.92 18.95 31.66
CA LEU A 187 -1.99 19.75 32.44
C LEU A 187 -1.34 18.91 33.55
N ARG A 188 0.00 18.82 33.55
CA ARG A 188 0.79 18.14 34.60
C ARG A 188 1.67 19.14 35.33
N GLN A 189 1.62 19.18 36.65
CA GLN A 189 2.45 20.08 37.45
C GLN A 189 3.92 19.62 37.42
N LEU A 190 4.85 20.57 37.34
CA LEU A 190 6.29 20.30 37.40
C LEU A 190 6.84 20.60 38.80
N ASP A 191 7.81 19.79 39.24
CA ASP A 191 8.49 20.00 40.51
C ASP A 191 9.32 21.28 40.47
N ALA A 192 9.24 22.10 41.53
CA ALA A 192 9.91 23.40 41.57
C ALA A 192 11.44 23.34 41.39
N GLY A 193 12.08 22.19 41.69
CA GLY A 193 13.52 21.99 41.48
C GLY A 193 13.92 21.64 40.04
N SER A 194 12.94 21.30 39.18
CA SER A 194 13.16 20.88 37.79
C SER A 194 12.99 22.01 36.78
N VAL A 195 12.66 23.22 37.24
CA VAL A 195 12.32 24.38 36.40
C VAL A 195 12.98 25.66 36.90
N THR A 196 13.54 26.44 35.97
CA THR A 196 14.07 27.78 36.22
C THR A 196 13.10 28.81 35.65
N VAL A 197 12.62 29.73 36.50
CA VAL A 197 11.65 30.77 36.13
C VAL A 197 12.27 32.15 36.25
N ALA A 198 12.22 32.93 35.16
CA ALA A 198 12.69 34.31 35.12
C ALA A 198 11.66 35.29 35.74
N PRO A 199 12.09 36.51 36.12
CA PRO A 199 11.19 37.57 36.56
C PRO A 199 10.08 37.83 35.53
N GLY A 200 8.82 37.75 35.96
CA GLY A 200 7.65 37.80 35.06
C GLY A 200 7.05 36.43 34.70
N GLY A 201 7.53 35.34 35.33
CA GLY A 201 6.88 34.02 35.26
C GLY A 201 7.26 33.18 34.04
N LYS A 202 8.18 33.63 33.19
CA LYS A 202 8.65 32.84 32.04
C LYS A 202 9.62 31.75 32.46
N VAL A 203 9.34 30.51 32.07
CA VAL A 203 10.26 29.39 32.25
C VAL A 203 11.40 29.53 31.25
N THR A 204 12.65 29.43 31.72
CA THR A 204 13.88 29.54 30.91
C THR A 204 14.69 28.25 30.85
N ALA A 205 14.44 27.31 31.76
CA ALA A 205 14.92 25.94 31.68
C ALA A 205 13.91 25.00 32.36
N ALA A 206 13.74 23.79 31.81
CA ALA A 206 12.88 22.75 32.38
C ALA A 206 13.45 21.38 32.00
N ASP A 207 13.60 20.49 32.98
CA ASP A 207 14.17 19.16 32.74
C ASP A 207 13.29 18.34 31.78
N GLY A 208 13.91 17.77 30.74
CA GLY A 208 13.21 16.99 29.72
C GLY A 208 12.48 17.82 28.65
N TYR A 209 12.56 19.16 28.69
CA TYR A 209 11.93 20.05 27.72
C TYR A 209 12.94 21.01 27.09
N THR A 210 12.83 21.18 25.77
CA THR A 210 13.64 22.17 25.04
C THR A 210 12.78 23.39 24.74
N ILE A 211 13.10 24.51 25.40
CA ILE A 211 12.36 25.77 25.28
C ILE A 211 12.74 26.47 23.97
N LEU A 212 11.73 26.85 23.21
CA LEU A 212 11.90 27.51 21.93
C LEU A 212 12.20 28.99 22.11
N ASN A 213 13.15 29.51 21.33
CA ASN A 213 13.31 30.95 21.21
C ASN A 213 12.19 31.57 20.35
N ILE A 214 12.08 32.91 20.35
CA ILE A 214 11.03 33.62 19.62
C ILE A 214 11.04 33.31 18.12
N GLY A 215 12.21 33.15 17.49
CA GLY A 215 12.30 32.82 16.06
C GLY A 215 11.74 31.44 15.76
N GLN A 216 12.13 30.44 16.54
CA GLN A 216 11.64 29.06 16.42
C GLN A 216 10.12 28.97 16.70
N ALA A 217 9.65 29.63 17.75
CA ALA A 217 8.23 29.69 18.08
C ALA A 217 7.42 30.42 17.00
N SER A 218 7.96 31.47 16.38
CA SER A 218 7.28 32.21 15.32
C SER A 218 7.06 31.36 14.06
N VAL A 219 8.05 30.53 13.69
CA VAL A 219 7.93 29.59 12.57
C VAL A 219 6.81 28.57 12.82
N ARG A 220 6.62 28.17 14.07
CA ARG A 220 5.59 27.18 14.49
C ARG A 220 4.30 27.81 15.02
N SER A 221 4.08 29.10 14.76
CA SER A 221 2.91 29.85 15.25
C SER A 221 1.55 29.21 14.93
N PRO A 222 1.32 28.60 13.73
CA PRO A 222 0.07 27.89 13.45
C PRO A 222 -0.17 26.70 14.39
N GLU A 223 0.88 25.91 14.68
CA GLU A 223 0.78 24.76 15.58
C GLU A 223 0.55 25.21 17.04
N ILE A 224 1.22 26.27 17.47
CA ILE A 224 1.05 26.86 18.81
C ILE A 224 -0.39 27.34 18.99
N THR A 225 -0.94 28.06 18.02
CA THR A 225 -2.31 28.58 18.08
C THR A 225 -3.36 27.46 18.05
N ALA A 226 -3.03 26.34 17.40
CA ALA A 226 -3.87 25.15 17.33
C ALA A 226 -3.78 24.27 18.59
N LEU A 227 -2.70 24.35 19.37
CA LEU A 227 -2.55 23.57 20.59
C LEU A 227 -3.57 24.03 21.65
N VAL A 228 -4.36 23.08 22.12
CA VAL A 228 -5.31 23.27 23.22
C VAL A 228 -4.93 22.28 24.32
N VAL A 229 -4.72 22.78 25.52
CA VAL A 229 -4.38 21.97 26.70
C VAL A 229 -5.64 21.79 27.55
N PRO A 230 -6.23 20.59 27.63
CA PRO A 230 -7.42 20.35 28.44
C PRO A 230 -7.17 20.61 29.94
N THR A 231 -8.12 21.23 30.62
CA THR A 231 -8.12 21.39 32.09
C THR A 231 -9.46 20.95 32.68
N SER A 232 -9.54 20.81 34.00
CA SER A 232 -10.81 20.49 34.68
C SER A 232 -11.86 21.61 34.55
N GLY A 233 -11.43 22.85 34.31
CA GLY A 233 -12.29 24.03 34.18
C GLY A 233 -12.59 24.47 32.73
N GLY A 234 -11.98 23.83 31.74
CA GLY A 234 -12.08 24.21 30.34
C GLY A 234 -10.83 23.79 29.55
N ALA A 235 -10.14 24.76 28.97
CA ALA A 235 -8.83 24.50 28.37
C ALA A 235 -7.94 25.74 28.36
N ILE A 236 -6.63 25.53 28.33
CA ILE A 236 -5.64 26.59 28.17
C ILE A 236 -5.31 26.77 26.69
N ARG A 237 -5.35 28.01 26.23
CA ARG A 237 -4.94 28.42 24.87
C ARG A 237 -3.95 29.58 24.92
N SER A 238 -3.06 29.63 23.94
CA SER A 238 -2.11 30.72 23.81
C SER A 238 -2.77 32.00 23.27
N THR A 239 -2.45 33.15 23.86
CA THR A 239 -2.66 34.48 23.27
C THR A 239 -1.31 35.04 22.89
N GLY A 240 -0.93 34.90 21.62
CA GLY A 240 0.43 35.18 21.16
C GLY A 240 1.44 34.12 21.65
N LEU A 241 2.72 34.50 21.74
CA LEU A 241 3.81 33.56 22.04
C LEU A 241 4.27 33.58 23.51
N SER A 242 3.68 34.43 24.35
CA SER A 242 4.18 34.71 25.71
C SER A 242 3.11 34.66 26.79
N ARG A 243 1.85 34.52 26.41
CA ARG A 243 0.72 34.45 27.33
C ARG A 243 -0.21 33.32 26.93
N ALA A 244 -0.86 32.73 27.93
CA ALA A 244 -1.96 31.82 27.73
C ALA A 244 -3.09 32.19 28.70
N TYR A 245 -4.30 31.76 28.41
CA TYR A 245 -5.43 31.92 29.30
C TYR A 245 -6.17 30.59 29.43
N GLU A 246 -6.75 30.34 30.59
CA GLU A 246 -7.74 29.28 30.76
C GLU A 246 -9.11 29.82 30.33
N GLY A 247 -9.58 29.35 29.17
CA GLY A 247 -10.88 29.70 28.64
C GLY A 247 -11.92 28.64 28.97
N LYS A 248 -13.19 28.99 28.78
CA LYS A 248 -14.30 28.03 28.84
C LYS A 248 -14.77 27.70 27.43
N ALA A 249 -15.20 26.46 27.24
CA ALA A 249 -15.80 26.02 25.99
C ALA A 249 -17.12 26.78 25.76
N VAL A 250 -17.21 27.51 24.64
CA VAL A 250 -18.46 28.14 24.21
C VAL A 250 -19.48 27.08 23.79
N ARG A 251 -19.01 25.93 23.30
CA ARG A 251 -19.83 24.77 22.96
C ARG A 251 -19.63 23.70 24.01
N ALA A 252 -20.67 23.39 24.77
CA ALA A 252 -20.63 22.39 25.82
C ALA A 252 -21.57 21.23 25.49
N TYR A 253 -21.10 20.00 25.71
CA TYR A 253 -21.93 18.81 25.63
C TYR A 253 -22.81 18.69 26.88
N ASP A 254 -24.07 18.33 26.66
CA ASP A 254 -25.08 18.08 27.68
C ASP A 254 -25.59 16.64 27.52
N ALA A 255 -25.28 15.81 28.51
CA ALA A 255 -25.62 14.39 28.51
C ALA A 255 -27.14 14.13 28.62
N GLY A 256 -27.92 15.09 29.14
CA GLY A 256 -29.36 14.92 29.33
C GLY A 256 -30.16 14.93 28.03
N CYS A 257 -29.70 15.69 27.03
CA CYS A 257 -30.30 15.79 25.70
C CYS A 257 -29.48 15.05 24.62
N ASP A 258 -28.32 14.49 25.00
CA ASP A 258 -27.31 14.02 24.06
C ASP A 258 -27.00 15.06 22.95
N CYS A 259 -26.67 16.27 23.39
CA CYS A 259 -26.56 17.42 22.48
C CYS A 259 -25.44 18.38 22.88
N VAL A 260 -24.90 19.08 21.89
CA VAL A 260 -23.95 20.18 22.09
C VAL A 260 -24.72 21.50 22.04
N LYS A 261 -24.54 22.35 23.04
CA LYS A 261 -25.15 23.68 23.14
C LYS A 261 -24.09 24.75 23.04
N ASP A 262 -24.35 25.77 22.23
CA ASP A 262 -23.50 26.96 22.09
C ASP A 262 -24.04 28.09 22.98
N SER A 263 -23.22 28.57 23.91
CA SER A 263 -23.61 29.56 24.91
C SER A 263 -23.73 30.99 24.36
N GLU A 264 -23.18 31.28 23.18
CA GLU A 264 -23.28 32.61 22.55
C GLU A 264 -24.52 32.72 21.68
N THR A 265 -24.78 31.69 20.87
CA THR A 265 -25.86 31.69 19.88
C THR A 265 -27.13 31.02 20.38
N GLY A 266 -27.05 30.22 21.46
CA GLY A 266 -28.14 29.36 21.91
C GLY A 266 -28.41 28.16 21.00
N LYS A 267 -27.62 27.99 19.93
CA LYS A 267 -27.79 26.91 18.96
C LYS A 267 -27.47 25.56 19.59
N THR A 268 -28.25 24.54 19.21
CA THR A 268 -28.14 23.18 19.75
C THR A 268 -27.98 22.19 18.61
N TRP A 269 -27.01 21.27 18.73
CA TRP A 269 -26.80 20.16 17.81
C TRP A 269 -27.01 18.84 18.56
N THR A 270 -27.98 18.05 18.12
CA THR A 270 -28.30 16.74 18.70
C THR A 270 -27.45 15.65 18.07
N ALA A 271 -27.07 14.64 18.83
CA ALA A 271 -26.31 13.51 18.31
C ALA A 271 -27.14 12.68 17.30
N ASP A 272 -26.63 12.53 16.09
CA ASP A 272 -27.10 11.56 15.11
C ASP A 272 -26.16 10.34 15.12
N ALA A 273 -26.59 9.27 15.78
CA ALA A 273 -25.84 8.03 15.90
C ALA A 273 -25.64 7.30 14.56
N ALA A 274 -26.52 7.50 13.58
CA ALA A 274 -26.42 6.85 12.27
C ALA A 274 -25.42 7.56 11.36
N ALA A 275 -25.35 8.90 11.44
CA ALA A 275 -24.34 9.69 10.72
C ALA A 275 -22.99 9.75 11.44
N GLY A 276 -22.97 9.55 12.76
CA GLY A 276 -21.79 9.74 13.59
C GLY A 276 -21.45 11.22 13.79
N SER A 277 -22.46 12.10 13.85
CA SER A 277 -22.25 13.56 13.86
C SER A 277 -23.27 14.26 14.75
N PHE A 278 -22.95 15.44 15.25
CA PHE A 278 -23.92 16.33 15.89
C PHE A 278 -24.60 17.21 14.83
N VAL A 279 -25.93 17.20 14.78
CA VAL A 279 -26.74 17.87 13.75
C VAL A 279 -27.73 18.84 14.40
N ALA A 280 -27.80 20.06 13.91
CA ALA A 280 -28.78 21.05 14.33
C ALA A 280 -30.11 20.89 13.57
N ALA A 281 -31.17 21.53 14.05
CA ALA A 281 -32.50 21.45 13.45
C ALA A 281 -32.58 21.97 12.00
N ASP A 282 -31.65 22.84 11.59
CA ASP A 282 -31.51 23.36 10.22
C ASP A 282 -30.67 22.46 9.30
N GLY A 283 -30.17 21.34 9.83
CA GLY A 283 -29.32 20.40 9.10
C GLY A 283 -27.82 20.72 9.15
N GLU A 284 -27.40 21.79 9.83
CA GLU A 284 -25.98 22.09 10.03
C GLU A 284 -25.32 21.00 10.87
N ARG A 285 -24.17 20.49 10.41
CA ARG A 285 -23.37 19.49 11.13
C ARG A 285 -22.15 20.13 11.75
N LEU A 286 -21.82 19.72 12.98
CA LEU A 286 -20.50 20.01 13.54
C LEU A 286 -19.43 19.28 12.72
N THR A 287 -18.28 19.94 12.56
CA THR A 287 -17.14 19.41 11.78
C THR A 287 -16.52 18.17 12.41
N GLN A 288 -16.55 18.08 13.75
CA GLN A 288 -16.09 16.92 14.49
C GLN A 288 -17.28 16.01 14.80
N GLY A 289 -17.09 14.73 14.52
CA GLY A 289 -18.01 13.62 14.75
C GLY A 289 -17.22 12.39 15.17
N TRP A 290 -17.84 11.21 15.09
CA TRP A 290 -17.25 9.95 15.48
C TRP A 290 -17.41 8.89 14.41
N LYS A 291 -16.50 7.92 14.46
CA LYS A 291 -16.49 6.81 13.53
C LYS A 291 -17.68 5.88 13.83
N VAL A 292 -18.51 5.67 12.81
CA VAL A 292 -19.63 4.71 12.85
C VAL A 292 -19.61 3.83 11.62
N ASN A 293 -20.29 2.68 11.73
CA ASN A 293 -20.55 1.82 10.60
C ASN A 293 -21.72 2.39 9.78
N VAL A 294 -21.47 2.68 8.51
CA VAL A 294 -22.46 3.22 7.55
C VAL A 294 -23.00 2.16 6.60
N GLY A 295 -22.68 0.88 6.83
CA GLY A 295 -23.10 -0.23 6.01
C GLY A 295 -22.66 -0.07 4.55
N LEU A 296 -23.61 -0.20 3.63
CA LEU A 296 -23.36 -0.12 2.17
C LEU A 296 -23.46 1.30 1.60
N LYS A 297 -23.57 2.34 2.44
CA LYS A 297 -23.78 3.72 1.97
C LYS A 297 -22.67 4.21 1.05
N ASN A 298 -21.40 3.93 1.37
CA ASN A 298 -20.27 4.30 0.53
C ASN A 298 -20.32 3.58 -0.83
N PHE A 299 -20.63 2.27 -0.84
CA PHE A 299 -20.76 1.48 -2.07
C PHE A 299 -21.89 2.01 -2.95
N SER A 300 -23.04 2.35 -2.37
CA SER A 300 -24.14 2.97 -3.10
C SER A 300 -23.71 4.31 -3.71
N ARG A 301 -23.04 5.18 -2.93
CA ARG A 301 -22.60 6.50 -3.42
C ARG A 301 -21.67 6.38 -4.63
N VAL A 302 -20.73 5.44 -4.66
CA VAL A 302 -19.87 5.20 -5.84
C VAL A 302 -20.71 4.94 -7.10
N LEU A 303 -21.84 4.25 -6.98
CA LEU A 303 -22.66 3.82 -8.11
C LEU A 303 -23.80 4.79 -8.47
N THR A 304 -24.31 5.56 -7.50
CA THR A 304 -25.54 6.34 -7.67
C THR A 304 -25.33 7.86 -7.58
N ASP A 305 -24.28 8.34 -6.91
CA ASP A 305 -24.02 9.78 -6.76
C ASP A 305 -23.43 10.31 -8.07
N PRO A 306 -24.10 11.22 -8.81
CA PRO A 306 -23.59 11.71 -10.11
C PRO A 306 -22.21 12.35 -10.02
N ASN A 307 -21.88 12.97 -8.88
CA ASN A 307 -20.59 13.63 -8.66
C ASN A 307 -19.43 12.64 -8.49
N ILE A 308 -19.73 11.36 -8.25
CA ILE A 308 -18.73 10.31 -7.96
C ILE A 308 -18.76 9.22 -9.03
N SER A 309 -19.96 8.76 -9.38
CA SER A 309 -20.19 7.70 -10.37
C SER A 309 -19.70 8.09 -11.76
N GLY A 310 -20.01 9.30 -12.24
CA GLY A 310 -19.53 9.79 -13.54
C GLY A 310 -18.00 9.75 -13.64
N PRO A 311 -17.29 10.40 -12.70
CA PRO A 311 -15.82 10.36 -12.63
C PRO A 311 -15.27 8.93 -12.47
N PHE A 312 -15.89 8.11 -11.62
CA PHE A 312 -15.48 6.73 -11.40
C PHE A 312 -15.54 5.89 -12.69
N PHE A 313 -16.64 5.93 -13.43
CA PHE A 313 -16.77 5.16 -14.67
C PHE A 313 -15.89 5.71 -15.79
N GLY A 314 -15.75 7.03 -15.92
CA GLY A 314 -14.83 7.65 -16.86
C GLY A 314 -13.38 7.23 -16.63
N THR A 315 -12.94 7.31 -15.36
CA THR A 315 -11.63 6.81 -14.93
C THR A 315 -11.48 5.31 -15.12
N LEU A 316 -12.52 4.51 -14.86
CA LEU A 316 -12.46 3.05 -15.06
C LEU A 316 -12.18 2.69 -16.52
N ILE A 317 -12.83 3.37 -17.47
CA ILE A 317 -12.62 3.15 -18.91
C ILE A 317 -11.17 3.49 -19.29
N TRP A 318 -10.69 4.66 -18.87
CA TRP A 318 -9.31 5.05 -19.11
C TRP A 318 -8.32 4.10 -18.44
N ASN A 319 -8.60 3.66 -17.21
CA ASN A 319 -7.72 2.74 -16.47
C ASN A 319 -7.56 1.39 -17.20
N PHE A 320 -8.64 0.85 -17.77
CA PHE A 320 -8.53 -0.32 -18.65
C PHE A 320 -7.74 -0.03 -19.92
N ALA A 321 -8.01 1.10 -20.58
CA ALA A 321 -7.28 1.49 -21.79
C ALA A 321 -5.77 1.65 -21.51
N PHE A 322 -5.42 2.27 -20.39
CA PHE A 322 -4.05 2.43 -19.91
C PHE A 322 -3.42 1.07 -19.60
N ALA A 323 -4.06 0.24 -18.76
CA ALA A 323 -3.50 -1.05 -18.38
C ALA A 323 -3.29 -2.00 -19.57
N ILE A 324 -4.27 -2.07 -20.48
CA ILE A 324 -4.18 -2.87 -21.72
C ILE A 324 -3.15 -2.26 -22.67
N GLY A 325 -3.18 -0.94 -22.87
CA GLY A 325 -2.27 -0.23 -23.75
C GLY A 325 -0.81 -0.36 -23.31
N SER A 326 -0.52 -0.07 -22.04
CA SER A 326 0.81 -0.21 -21.46
C SER A 326 1.32 -1.65 -21.52
N THR A 327 0.51 -2.62 -21.12
CA THR A 327 0.91 -4.04 -21.15
C THR A 327 1.12 -4.54 -22.57
N GLY A 328 0.21 -4.19 -23.48
CA GLY A 328 0.27 -4.59 -24.89
C GLY A 328 1.46 -3.96 -25.62
N LEU A 329 1.65 -2.64 -25.51
CA LEU A 329 2.74 -1.94 -26.18
C LEU A 329 4.11 -2.42 -25.68
N THR A 330 4.28 -2.55 -24.36
CA THR A 330 5.55 -3.02 -23.78
C THR A 330 5.84 -4.47 -24.16
N PHE A 331 4.81 -5.33 -24.16
CA PHE A 331 4.95 -6.71 -24.61
C PHE A 331 5.34 -6.80 -26.08
N LEU A 332 4.62 -6.09 -26.97
CA LEU A 332 4.89 -6.12 -28.40
C LEU A 332 6.31 -5.63 -28.72
N LEU A 333 6.72 -4.51 -28.13
CA LEU A 333 8.07 -3.97 -28.32
C LEU A 333 9.14 -4.91 -27.73
N GLY A 334 8.95 -5.37 -26.50
CA GLY A 334 9.89 -6.28 -25.84
C GLY A 334 10.04 -7.61 -26.58
N MET A 335 8.94 -8.18 -27.06
CA MET A 335 8.92 -9.40 -27.87
C MET A 335 9.62 -9.19 -29.22
N ALA A 336 9.32 -8.09 -29.92
CA ALA A 336 9.96 -7.79 -31.20
C ALA A 336 11.49 -7.68 -31.06
N ILE A 337 11.96 -6.99 -30.02
CA ILE A 337 13.38 -6.86 -29.71
C ILE A 337 13.98 -8.23 -29.33
N ALA A 338 13.27 -9.03 -28.52
CA ALA A 338 13.72 -10.37 -28.11
C ALA A 338 13.90 -11.30 -29.31
N LEU A 339 12.94 -11.32 -30.23
CA LEU A 339 13.01 -12.10 -31.47
C LEU A 339 14.15 -11.64 -32.37
N ALA A 340 14.34 -10.32 -32.52
CA ALA A 340 15.44 -9.77 -33.30
C ALA A 340 16.81 -10.23 -32.75
N LEU A 341 17.00 -10.15 -31.43
CA LEU A 341 18.25 -10.51 -30.74
C LEU A 341 18.45 -12.01 -30.54
N HIS A 342 17.40 -12.82 -30.70
CA HIS A 342 17.48 -14.27 -30.69
C HIS A 342 17.97 -14.84 -32.02
N SER A 343 17.86 -14.08 -33.12
CA SER A 343 18.29 -14.52 -34.45
C SER A 343 19.80 -14.86 -34.49
N PRO A 344 20.20 -16.05 -34.99
CA PRO A 344 21.62 -16.43 -35.11
C PRO A 344 22.45 -15.49 -36.00
N ARG A 345 21.78 -14.71 -36.86
CA ARG A 345 22.43 -13.77 -37.78
C ARG A 345 22.84 -12.45 -37.11
N MET A 346 22.30 -12.17 -35.93
CA MET A 346 22.56 -10.93 -35.20
C MET A 346 23.94 -10.97 -34.55
N ARG A 347 24.83 -10.02 -34.90
CA ARG A 347 26.16 -9.89 -34.28
C ARG A 347 26.12 -8.82 -33.19
N GLY A 348 26.98 -8.92 -32.18
CA GLY A 348 27.07 -7.93 -31.10
C GLY A 348 25.89 -7.95 -30.12
N THR A 349 25.15 -9.06 -30.04
CA THR A 349 23.95 -9.22 -29.21
C THR A 349 24.16 -8.84 -27.74
N ASN A 350 25.35 -9.08 -27.18
CA ASN A 350 25.68 -8.72 -25.80
C ASN A 350 25.65 -7.20 -25.57
N LEU A 351 26.19 -6.39 -26.49
CA LEU A 351 26.19 -4.93 -26.36
C LEU A 351 24.75 -4.39 -26.44
N TYR A 352 23.97 -4.86 -27.41
CA TYR A 352 22.57 -4.46 -27.55
C TYR A 352 21.75 -4.82 -26.30
N ARG A 353 21.94 -6.01 -25.74
CA ARG A 353 21.26 -6.44 -24.49
C ARG A 353 21.55 -5.48 -23.34
N VAL A 354 22.82 -5.10 -23.15
CA VAL A 354 23.21 -4.16 -22.08
C VAL A 354 22.55 -2.80 -22.27
N LEU A 355 22.61 -2.24 -23.48
CA LEU A 355 22.03 -0.93 -23.78
C LEU A 355 20.51 -0.91 -23.63
N LEU A 356 19.82 -1.96 -24.09
CA LEU A 356 18.36 -2.03 -24.09
C LEU A 356 17.75 -2.31 -22.71
N ILE A 357 18.52 -2.83 -21.76
CA ILE A 357 18.09 -3.06 -20.37
C ILE A 357 18.28 -1.81 -19.51
N LEU A 358 19.11 -0.85 -19.95
CA LEU A 358 19.46 0.35 -19.19
C LEU A 358 18.25 1.13 -18.62
N PRO A 359 17.13 1.31 -19.36
CA PRO A 359 15.95 2.00 -18.81
C PRO A 359 15.37 1.35 -17.55
N TYR A 360 15.43 0.02 -17.47
CA TYR A 360 14.92 -0.75 -16.33
C TYR A 360 15.92 -0.84 -15.17
N ALA A 361 17.22 -0.63 -15.44
CA ALA A 361 18.24 -0.59 -14.40
C ALA A 361 18.18 0.69 -13.56
N MET A 362 17.60 1.77 -14.11
CA MET A 362 17.47 3.04 -13.41
C MET A 362 16.24 3.07 -12.49
N PRO A 363 16.30 3.79 -11.35
CA PRO A 363 15.15 3.95 -10.46
C PRO A 363 13.98 4.61 -11.21
N SER A 364 12.82 3.93 -11.23
CA SER A 364 11.66 4.38 -12.00
C SER A 364 11.15 5.76 -11.58
N PHE A 365 11.15 6.08 -10.28
CA PHE A 365 10.68 7.37 -9.78
C PHE A 365 11.48 8.54 -10.37
N ALA A 366 12.81 8.41 -10.46
CA ALA A 366 13.67 9.45 -11.01
C ALA A 366 13.43 9.63 -12.50
N MET A 367 13.28 8.51 -13.23
CA MET A 367 12.99 8.56 -14.67
C MET A 367 11.63 9.16 -14.97
N LEU A 368 10.61 8.94 -14.14
CA LEU A 368 9.29 9.55 -14.32
C LEU A 368 9.36 11.08 -14.23
N LEU A 369 10.12 11.62 -13.27
CA LEU A 369 10.34 13.06 -13.13
C LEU A 369 11.14 13.64 -14.30
N VAL A 370 12.18 12.92 -14.76
CA VAL A 370 12.94 13.33 -15.95
C VAL A 370 12.04 13.38 -17.18
N TRP A 371 11.19 12.36 -17.38
CA TRP A 371 10.24 12.34 -18.50
C TRP A 371 9.22 13.48 -18.40
N ARG A 372 8.72 13.80 -17.20
CA ARG A 372 7.85 14.96 -16.98
C ARG A 372 8.51 16.25 -17.48
N ASP A 373 9.76 16.47 -17.11
CA ASP A 373 10.50 17.68 -17.50
C ASP A 373 10.85 17.66 -19.00
N MET A 374 11.11 16.49 -19.59
CA MET A 374 11.33 16.32 -21.03
C MET A 374 10.09 16.63 -21.88
N PHE A 375 8.90 16.44 -21.33
CA PHE A 375 7.61 16.77 -21.96
C PHE A 375 7.14 18.20 -21.67
N ASN A 376 7.94 19.02 -20.99
CA ASN A 376 7.60 20.42 -20.77
C ASN A 376 7.46 21.19 -22.10
N THR A 377 6.44 22.04 -22.19
CA THR A 377 6.12 22.77 -23.43
C THR A 377 7.21 23.78 -23.82
N ASP A 378 7.76 24.50 -22.84
CA ASP A 378 8.66 25.66 -23.07
C ASP A 378 10.13 25.25 -23.21
N PHE A 379 10.58 24.28 -22.41
CA PHE A 379 11.99 23.87 -22.36
C PHE A 379 12.22 22.36 -22.54
N GLY A 380 11.16 21.59 -22.78
CA GLY A 380 11.24 20.14 -22.86
C GLY A 380 12.08 19.65 -24.03
N LEU A 381 12.94 18.66 -23.76
CA LEU A 381 13.81 18.06 -24.77
C LEU A 381 13.01 17.45 -25.94
N VAL A 382 11.81 16.90 -25.69
CA VAL A 382 11.01 16.27 -26.74
C VAL A 382 10.58 17.30 -27.78
N ASN A 383 10.02 18.43 -27.36
CA ASN A 383 9.62 19.50 -28.26
C ASN A 383 10.83 20.09 -29.01
N ASN A 384 11.91 20.38 -28.28
CA ASN A 384 13.12 20.96 -28.85
C ASN A 384 13.83 20.05 -29.87
N LEU A 385 13.88 18.74 -29.62
CA LEU A 385 14.55 17.79 -30.51
C LEU A 385 13.77 17.53 -31.80
N PHE A 386 12.44 17.47 -31.71
CA PHE A 386 11.58 17.17 -32.84
C PHE A 386 10.96 18.40 -33.53
N GLY A 387 11.25 19.62 -33.03
CA GLY A 387 10.68 20.86 -33.55
C GLY A 387 9.15 20.93 -33.37
N LEU A 388 8.64 20.36 -32.27
CA LEU A 388 7.21 20.33 -31.95
C LEU A 388 6.85 21.47 -31.00
N ASP A 389 5.60 21.94 -31.08
CA ASP A 389 5.01 22.90 -30.13
C ASP A 389 3.74 22.27 -29.53
N VAL A 390 3.94 21.15 -28.85
CA VAL A 390 2.84 20.35 -28.27
C VAL A 390 2.83 20.57 -26.76
N ASP A 391 1.69 21.02 -26.24
CA ASP A 391 1.41 20.96 -24.81
C ASP A 391 1.03 19.53 -24.41
N TRP A 392 2.06 18.76 -24.05
CA TRP A 392 1.92 17.35 -23.73
C TRP A 392 1.03 17.09 -22.52
N PHE A 393 0.93 18.03 -21.58
CA PHE A 393 0.14 17.83 -20.35
C PHE A 393 -1.10 18.73 -20.24
N GLY A 394 -1.27 19.72 -21.13
CA GLY A 394 -2.48 20.55 -21.16
C GLY A 394 -3.69 19.89 -21.84
N GLY A 395 -3.46 18.99 -22.81
CA GLY A 395 -4.52 18.26 -23.50
C GLY A 395 -4.79 16.87 -22.93
N ALA A 396 -6.07 16.45 -22.86
CA ALA A 396 -6.42 15.12 -22.34
C ALA A 396 -5.77 13.98 -23.15
N TRP A 397 -5.81 14.06 -24.48
CA TRP A 397 -5.22 13.01 -25.34
C TRP A 397 -3.70 13.09 -25.43
N THR A 398 -3.13 14.29 -25.40
CA THR A 398 -1.66 14.47 -25.39
C THR A 398 -1.07 13.92 -24.09
N ALA A 399 -1.72 14.19 -22.95
CA ALA A 399 -1.29 13.67 -21.65
C ALA A 399 -1.39 12.14 -21.58
N ARG A 400 -2.51 11.58 -22.06
CA ARG A 400 -2.70 10.12 -22.16
C ARG A 400 -1.64 9.46 -23.04
N ALA A 401 -1.31 10.07 -24.18
CA ALA A 401 -0.26 9.58 -25.07
C ALA A 401 1.12 9.67 -24.41
N ALA A 402 1.45 10.80 -23.77
CA ALA A 402 2.70 11.00 -23.06
C ALA A 402 2.91 9.92 -21.99
N VAL A 403 1.94 9.69 -21.12
CA VAL A 403 2.05 8.66 -20.06
C VAL A 403 2.21 7.25 -20.65
N LEU A 404 1.49 6.91 -21.74
CA LEU A 404 1.68 5.62 -22.42
C LEU A 404 3.10 5.48 -23.01
N LEU A 405 3.68 6.54 -23.55
CA LEU A 405 5.06 6.54 -24.08
C LEU A 405 6.09 6.38 -22.96
N VAL A 406 5.91 7.07 -21.84
CA VAL A 406 6.78 6.89 -20.66
C VAL A 406 6.71 5.45 -20.16
N GLN A 407 5.50 4.90 -20.05
CA GLN A 407 5.30 3.53 -19.60
C GLN A 407 5.85 2.50 -20.60
N LEU A 408 5.78 2.78 -21.91
CA LEU A 408 6.42 1.97 -22.94
C LEU A 408 7.93 1.92 -22.73
N TRP A 409 8.57 3.09 -22.56
CA TRP A 409 10.02 3.20 -22.39
C TRP A 409 10.51 2.49 -21.11
N LEU A 410 9.80 2.66 -19.99
CA LEU A 410 10.13 2.01 -18.72
C LEU A 410 9.83 0.51 -18.70
N GLY A 411 8.77 0.08 -19.40
CA GLY A 411 8.24 -1.27 -19.29
C GLY A 411 8.74 -2.27 -20.33
N TYR A 412 9.13 -1.81 -21.53
CA TYR A 412 9.59 -2.74 -22.57
C TYR A 412 10.81 -3.59 -22.17
N PRO A 413 11.80 -3.10 -21.38
CA PRO A 413 12.98 -3.92 -21.08
C PRO A 413 12.66 -5.11 -20.20
N TYR A 414 11.68 -4.99 -19.30
CA TYR A 414 11.16 -6.10 -18.52
C TYR A 414 10.57 -7.18 -19.44
N MET A 415 9.68 -6.79 -20.37
CA MET A 415 9.08 -7.72 -21.33
C MET A 415 10.11 -8.34 -22.26
N PHE A 416 11.11 -7.56 -22.69
CA PHE A 416 12.25 -8.04 -23.46
C PHE A 416 13.05 -9.12 -22.71
N LEU A 417 13.38 -8.90 -21.44
CA LEU A 417 14.14 -9.84 -20.63
C LEU A 417 13.39 -11.16 -20.44
N VAL A 418 12.12 -11.05 -20.08
CA VAL A 418 11.23 -12.19 -19.86
C VAL A 418 11.02 -12.97 -21.17
N ALA A 419 10.70 -12.29 -22.28
CA ALA A 419 10.53 -12.94 -23.58
C ALA A 419 11.83 -13.61 -24.06
N THR A 420 12.99 -13.01 -23.80
CA THR A 420 14.29 -13.61 -24.11
C THR A 420 14.53 -14.89 -23.32
N GLY A 421 14.19 -14.91 -22.02
CA GLY A 421 14.29 -16.11 -21.19
C GLY A 421 13.34 -17.21 -21.66
N ALA A 422 12.09 -16.85 -21.97
CA ALA A 422 11.10 -17.79 -22.50
C ALA A 422 11.53 -18.39 -23.86
N LEU A 423 12.07 -17.56 -24.77
CA LEU A 423 12.63 -18.02 -26.04
C LEU A 423 13.79 -19.00 -25.87
N GLN A 424 14.64 -18.81 -24.86
CA GLN A 424 15.77 -19.70 -24.58
C GLN A 424 15.34 -21.05 -23.99
N ALA A 425 14.16 -21.13 -23.37
CA ALA A 425 13.63 -22.37 -22.80
C ALA A 425 13.03 -23.30 -23.87
N ILE A 426 12.73 -22.79 -25.08
CA ILE A 426 12.16 -23.60 -26.16
C ILE A 426 13.26 -24.51 -26.75
N PRO A 427 13.08 -25.84 -26.75
CA PRO A 427 14.03 -26.77 -27.36
C PRO A 427 14.23 -26.49 -28.85
N ARG A 428 15.50 -26.43 -29.30
CA ARG A 428 15.84 -26.13 -30.71
C ARG A 428 15.30 -27.18 -31.68
N GLU A 429 15.19 -28.43 -31.24
CA GLU A 429 14.65 -29.55 -32.00
C GLU A 429 13.23 -29.29 -32.55
N LEU A 430 12.39 -28.55 -31.80
CA LEU A 430 11.05 -28.19 -32.27
C LEU A 430 11.10 -27.25 -33.47
N THR A 431 12.02 -26.27 -33.45
CA THR A 431 12.20 -25.34 -34.57
C THR A 431 12.87 -26.02 -35.77
N GLU A 432 13.81 -26.94 -35.53
CA GLU A 432 14.46 -27.72 -36.58
C GLU A 432 13.46 -28.66 -37.28
N ALA A 433 12.60 -29.34 -36.51
CA ALA A 433 11.54 -30.20 -37.05
C ALA A 433 10.63 -29.44 -38.03
N THR A 434 10.19 -28.22 -37.68
CA THR A 434 9.37 -27.41 -38.59
C THR A 434 10.08 -27.04 -39.89
N SER A 435 11.41 -26.88 -39.85
CA SER A 435 12.20 -26.59 -41.05
C SER A 435 12.33 -27.80 -41.97
N VAL A 436 12.39 -29.01 -41.39
CA VAL A 436 12.38 -30.29 -42.13
C VAL A 436 11.03 -30.53 -42.79
N ASP A 437 9.93 -30.16 -42.12
CA ASP A 437 8.56 -30.21 -42.65
C ASP A 437 8.27 -29.12 -43.71
N GLY A 438 9.26 -28.28 -44.07
CA GLY A 438 9.13 -27.25 -45.09
C GLY A 438 8.35 -26.01 -44.66
N ALA A 439 8.11 -25.83 -43.36
CA ALA A 439 7.42 -24.64 -42.84
C ALA A 439 8.31 -23.39 -43.00
N SER A 440 7.70 -22.31 -43.49
CA SER A 440 8.36 -21.00 -43.53
C SER A 440 8.60 -20.44 -42.11
N PRO A 441 9.54 -19.50 -41.91
CA PRO A 441 9.81 -18.92 -40.59
C PRO A 441 8.58 -18.29 -39.92
N TRP A 442 7.68 -17.70 -40.70
CA TRP A 442 6.43 -17.15 -40.17
C TRP A 442 5.44 -18.24 -39.74
N GLN A 443 5.35 -19.34 -40.51
CA GLN A 443 4.54 -20.49 -40.13
C GLN A 443 5.10 -21.16 -38.87
N SER A 444 6.41 -21.39 -38.80
CA SER A 444 7.08 -21.92 -37.62
C SER A 444 6.87 -21.03 -36.38
N PHE A 445 7.03 -19.71 -36.53
CA PHE A 445 6.76 -18.75 -35.46
C PHE A 445 5.31 -18.82 -34.98
N ARG A 446 4.33 -18.74 -35.89
CA ARG A 446 2.91 -18.68 -35.51
C ARG A 446 2.37 -20.02 -34.98
N ALA A 447 2.86 -21.14 -35.50
CA ALA A 447 2.37 -22.47 -35.16
C ALA A 447 3.08 -23.10 -33.95
N VAL A 448 4.36 -22.79 -33.72
CA VAL A 448 5.17 -23.43 -32.66
C VAL A 448 5.69 -22.41 -31.66
N THR A 449 6.47 -21.43 -32.10
CA THR A 449 7.16 -20.51 -31.17
C THR A 449 6.18 -19.65 -30.37
N LEU A 450 5.25 -18.97 -31.03
CA LEU A 450 4.31 -18.04 -30.38
C LEU A 450 3.38 -18.76 -29.39
N PRO A 451 2.76 -19.91 -29.71
CA PRO A 451 1.97 -20.64 -28.72
C PRO A 451 2.76 -21.05 -27.47
N LEU A 452 3.97 -21.60 -27.65
CA LEU A 452 4.84 -21.99 -26.52
C LEU A 452 5.27 -20.78 -25.69
N LEU A 453 5.59 -19.66 -26.34
CA LEU A 453 5.86 -18.40 -25.64
C LEU A 453 4.66 -17.91 -24.87
N LEU A 454 3.46 -17.94 -25.45
CA LEU A 454 2.26 -17.46 -24.77
C LEU A 454 1.93 -18.31 -23.53
N VAL A 455 2.23 -19.61 -23.52
CA VAL A 455 2.10 -20.44 -22.31
C VAL A 455 3.01 -19.90 -21.20
N ALA A 456 4.28 -19.65 -21.49
CA ALA A 456 5.24 -19.14 -20.51
C ALA A 456 4.98 -17.68 -20.09
N LEU A 457 4.50 -16.84 -21.01
CA LEU A 457 4.37 -15.39 -20.82
C LEU A 457 3.01 -14.95 -20.30
N SER A 458 1.95 -15.75 -20.49
CA SER A 458 0.59 -15.36 -20.08
C SER A 458 0.47 -15.01 -18.60
N PRO A 459 1.02 -15.79 -17.64
CA PRO A 459 0.96 -15.41 -16.22
C PRO A 459 1.64 -14.05 -15.93
N LEU A 460 2.71 -13.74 -16.66
CA LEU A 460 3.49 -12.52 -16.51
C LEU A 460 2.78 -11.33 -17.15
N LEU A 461 2.06 -11.55 -18.25
CA LEU A 461 1.16 -10.55 -18.85
C LEU A 461 -0.01 -10.21 -17.93
N ILE A 462 -0.60 -11.21 -17.25
CA ILE A 462 -1.66 -10.98 -16.26
C ILE A 462 -1.13 -10.16 -15.08
N ALA A 463 0.06 -10.51 -14.56
CA ALA A 463 0.71 -9.76 -13.50
C ALA A 463 1.05 -8.33 -13.93
N SER A 464 1.55 -8.15 -15.16
CA SER A 464 1.85 -6.82 -15.72
C SER A 464 0.60 -5.97 -15.92
N PHE A 465 -0.50 -6.57 -16.38
CA PHE A 465 -1.79 -5.90 -16.46
C PHE A 465 -2.26 -5.43 -15.08
N ALA A 466 -2.23 -6.31 -14.07
CA ALA A 466 -2.63 -5.98 -12.70
C ALA A 466 -1.77 -4.87 -12.09
N TYR A 467 -0.45 -4.88 -12.39
CA TYR A 467 0.48 -3.82 -12.03
C TYR A 467 0.12 -2.48 -12.70
N ASN A 468 -0.07 -2.47 -14.02
CA ASN A 468 -0.38 -1.24 -14.76
C ASN A 468 -1.74 -0.64 -14.37
N PHE A 469 -2.73 -1.48 -14.03
CA PHE A 469 -4.05 -1.04 -13.54
C PHE A 469 -3.97 -0.25 -12.22
N ASN A 470 -2.89 -0.45 -11.45
CA ASN A 470 -2.66 0.19 -10.14
C ASN A 470 -1.38 1.04 -10.13
N ASN A 471 -0.89 1.48 -11.29
CA ASN A 471 0.39 2.16 -11.40
C ASN A 471 0.28 3.64 -11.02
N ILE A 472 0.15 3.88 -9.70
CA ILE A 472 0.06 5.22 -9.13
C ILE A 472 1.25 6.09 -9.51
N ASN A 473 2.47 5.53 -9.49
CA ASN A 473 3.69 6.28 -9.76
C ASN A 473 3.72 6.84 -11.17
N ALA A 474 3.31 6.05 -12.18
CA ALA A 474 3.31 6.50 -13.57
C ALA A 474 2.47 7.76 -13.79
N ILE A 475 1.35 7.90 -13.09
CA ILE A 475 0.49 9.08 -13.19
C ILE A 475 0.94 10.18 -12.23
N TRP A 476 1.09 9.85 -10.94
CA TRP A 476 1.34 10.83 -9.89
C TRP A 476 2.66 11.59 -10.10
N LEU A 477 3.70 10.93 -10.60
CA LEU A 477 5.01 11.56 -10.80
C LEU A 477 5.16 12.23 -12.17
N THR A 478 4.17 12.11 -13.08
CA THR A 478 4.22 12.76 -14.39
C THR A 478 3.19 13.88 -14.49
N THR A 479 1.92 13.55 -14.33
CA THR A 479 0.78 14.42 -14.62
C THR A 479 -0.03 14.78 -13.39
N GLU A 480 0.21 14.11 -12.25
CA GLU A 480 -0.59 14.24 -11.02
C GLU A 480 -2.10 13.97 -11.23
N GLY A 481 -2.43 13.27 -12.32
CA GLY A 481 -3.79 12.98 -12.77
C GLY A 481 -4.31 13.95 -13.83
N GLY A 482 -3.64 15.08 -14.06
CA GLY A 482 -4.08 16.13 -14.97
C GLY A 482 -4.12 15.74 -16.46
N PRO A 483 -4.62 16.63 -17.32
CA PRO A 483 -5.26 17.92 -16.99
C PRO A 483 -6.62 17.74 -16.30
N PHE A 484 -7.01 18.71 -15.47
CA PHE A 484 -8.30 18.72 -14.78
C PHE A 484 -9.32 19.54 -15.56
N ALA A 485 -10.52 19.00 -15.72
CA ALA A 485 -11.59 19.73 -16.37
C ALA A 485 -12.12 20.84 -15.41
N PRO A 486 -12.47 22.04 -15.90
CA PRO A 486 -12.96 23.13 -15.05
C PRO A 486 -14.21 22.77 -14.23
N ASP A 487 -15.05 21.89 -14.79
CA ASP A 487 -16.27 21.37 -14.19
C ASP A 487 -16.02 20.19 -13.22
N ASN A 488 -14.80 19.64 -13.20
CA ASN A 488 -14.45 18.52 -12.34
C ASN A 488 -12.98 18.58 -11.86
N PRO A 489 -12.67 19.37 -10.83
CA PRO A 489 -11.32 19.49 -10.30
C PRO A 489 -10.86 18.25 -9.51
N THR A 490 -11.76 17.30 -9.24
CA THR A 490 -11.46 16.11 -8.42
C THR A 490 -10.99 14.92 -9.25
N ASN A 491 -11.18 14.96 -10.57
CA ASN A 491 -10.85 13.89 -11.49
C ASN A 491 -10.17 14.47 -12.74
N GLY A 492 -8.92 14.11 -12.95
CA GLY A 492 -8.16 14.54 -14.11
C GLY A 492 -8.16 13.49 -15.22
N ALA A 493 -7.81 13.92 -16.43
CA ALA A 493 -7.95 13.13 -17.63
C ALA A 493 -7.05 11.88 -17.69
N THR A 494 -5.96 11.84 -16.91
CA THR A 494 -5.02 10.71 -16.86
C THR A 494 -5.13 9.88 -15.58
N ASP A 495 -5.99 10.27 -14.64
CA ASP A 495 -6.16 9.54 -13.37
C ASP A 495 -6.49 8.07 -13.59
N LEU A 496 -5.85 7.20 -12.82
CA LEU A 496 -6.30 5.83 -12.62
C LEU A 496 -7.19 5.78 -11.38
N LEU A 497 -7.95 4.69 -11.20
CA LEU A 497 -8.78 4.56 -10.00
C LEU A 497 -7.96 4.65 -8.71
N ILE A 498 -6.70 4.20 -8.73
CA ILE A 498 -5.80 4.30 -7.58
C ILE A 498 -5.34 5.74 -7.29
N THR A 499 -5.11 6.58 -8.31
CA THR A 499 -4.70 7.97 -8.10
C THR A 499 -5.88 8.82 -7.66
N TYR A 500 -7.07 8.56 -8.22
CA TYR A 500 -8.33 9.11 -7.74
C TYR A 500 -8.59 8.73 -6.27
N THR A 501 -8.41 7.45 -5.91
CA THR A 501 -8.54 6.96 -4.53
C THR A 501 -7.57 7.65 -3.58
N TYR A 502 -6.31 7.82 -4.02
CA TYR A 502 -5.30 8.52 -3.24
C TYR A 502 -5.68 10.00 -3.01
N ARG A 503 -6.17 10.69 -4.05
CA ARG A 503 -6.65 12.07 -3.92
C ARG A 503 -7.85 12.19 -3.00
N LEU A 504 -8.73 11.20 -2.97
CA LEU A 504 -9.87 11.16 -2.05
C LEU A 504 -9.45 10.96 -0.58
N ALA A 505 -8.38 10.19 -0.34
CA ALA A 505 -7.86 9.93 1.00
C ALA A 505 -6.96 11.05 1.53
N PHE A 506 -6.17 11.70 0.66
CA PHE A 506 -5.08 12.59 1.06
C PHE A 506 -5.04 13.93 0.32
N GLY A 507 -6.07 14.24 -0.48
CA GLY A 507 -6.17 15.49 -1.21
C GLY A 507 -6.55 16.68 -0.33
N ALA A 508 -6.43 17.88 -0.89
CA ALA A 508 -6.65 19.14 -0.17
C ALA A 508 -8.11 19.41 0.23
N GLN A 509 -9.08 18.65 -0.28
CA GLN A 509 -10.52 18.85 -0.02
C GLN A 509 -11.02 18.13 1.25
N GLY A 510 -10.14 17.42 1.95
CA GLY A 510 -10.46 16.63 3.15
C GLY A 510 -10.29 15.14 2.91
N ALA A 511 -9.92 14.41 3.95
CA ALA A 511 -9.63 12.98 3.90
C ALA A 511 -10.92 12.14 4.03
N GLU A 512 -11.35 11.48 2.96
CA GLU A 512 -12.48 10.53 2.99
C GLU A 512 -11.98 9.07 2.97
N PHE A 513 -11.38 8.60 4.05
CA PHE A 513 -10.77 7.26 4.12
C PHE A 513 -11.76 6.12 3.88
N GLY A 514 -12.99 6.21 4.40
CA GLY A 514 -14.04 5.20 4.19
C GLY A 514 -14.46 5.10 2.73
N MET A 515 -14.55 6.24 2.05
CA MET A 515 -14.88 6.27 0.63
C MET A 515 -13.70 5.79 -0.23
N ALA A 516 -12.48 6.21 0.07
CA ALA A 516 -11.27 5.73 -0.60
C ALA A 516 -11.07 4.22 -0.43
N ALA A 517 -11.33 3.69 0.77
CA ALA A 517 -11.33 2.26 1.03
C ALA A 517 -12.39 1.52 0.19
N THR A 518 -13.57 2.11 0.00
CA THR A 518 -14.63 1.56 -0.85
C THR A 518 -14.19 1.46 -2.31
N VAL A 519 -13.59 2.52 -2.86
CA VAL A 519 -13.04 2.51 -4.23
C VAL A 519 -11.92 1.47 -4.35
N SER A 520 -11.08 1.32 -3.32
CA SER A 520 -10.04 0.27 -3.26
C SER A 520 -10.62 -1.15 -3.33
N ILE A 521 -11.78 -1.39 -2.70
CA ILE A 521 -12.47 -2.69 -2.80
C ILE A 521 -13.04 -2.93 -4.20
N PHE A 522 -13.56 -1.91 -4.87
CA PHE A 522 -13.94 -2.04 -6.28
C PHE A 522 -12.74 -2.37 -7.18
N ILE A 523 -11.61 -1.66 -7.00
CA ILE A 523 -10.36 -1.94 -7.71
C ILE A 523 -9.94 -3.40 -7.48
N PHE A 524 -9.90 -3.85 -6.23
CA PHE A 524 -9.56 -5.24 -5.88
C PHE A 524 -10.48 -6.24 -6.56
N ALA A 525 -11.81 -6.04 -6.49
CA ALA A 525 -12.78 -6.92 -7.10
C ALA A 525 -12.62 -7.00 -8.63
N ILE A 526 -12.37 -5.86 -9.30
CA ILE A 526 -12.15 -5.78 -10.73
C ILE A 526 -10.88 -6.55 -11.13
N VAL A 527 -9.75 -6.23 -10.49
CA VAL A 527 -8.46 -6.86 -10.82
C VAL A 527 -8.48 -8.35 -10.50
N ALA A 528 -9.07 -8.76 -9.36
CA ALA A 528 -9.23 -10.16 -8.99
C ALA A 528 -10.10 -10.91 -10.00
N THR A 529 -11.21 -10.32 -10.46
CA THR A 529 -12.09 -10.93 -11.46
C THR A 529 -11.38 -11.10 -12.80
N VAL A 530 -10.72 -10.04 -13.30
CA VAL A 530 -9.98 -10.09 -14.57
C VAL A 530 -8.84 -11.10 -14.49
N SER A 531 -8.10 -11.12 -13.37
CA SER A 531 -7.01 -12.08 -13.16
C SER A 531 -7.54 -13.51 -13.10
N ALA A 532 -8.62 -13.77 -12.35
CA ALA A 532 -9.21 -15.10 -12.24
C ALA A 532 -9.72 -15.63 -13.59
N ILE A 533 -10.36 -14.78 -14.40
CA ILE A 533 -10.79 -15.15 -15.75
C ILE A 533 -9.58 -15.45 -16.64
N SER A 534 -8.54 -14.62 -16.58
CA SER A 534 -7.34 -14.76 -17.41
C SER A 534 -6.56 -16.03 -17.05
N PHE A 535 -6.30 -16.30 -15.76
CA PHE A 535 -5.65 -17.52 -15.30
C PHE A 535 -6.41 -18.79 -15.70
N ARG A 536 -7.76 -18.78 -15.57
CA ARG A 536 -8.59 -19.92 -16.00
C ARG A 536 -8.47 -20.20 -17.51
N ARG A 537 -8.29 -19.17 -18.33
CA ARG A 537 -8.07 -19.34 -19.78
C ARG A 537 -6.66 -19.85 -20.08
N THR A 538 -5.64 -19.37 -19.38
CA THR A 538 -4.25 -19.81 -19.55
C THR A 538 -4.04 -21.27 -19.13
N ARG A 539 -4.69 -21.73 -18.05
CA ARG A 539 -4.56 -23.13 -17.60
C ARG A 539 -5.03 -24.14 -18.67
N LYS A 540 -6.06 -23.78 -19.45
CA LYS A 540 -6.49 -24.59 -20.60
C LYS A 540 -5.43 -24.67 -21.70
N GLN A 541 -4.56 -23.67 -21.82
CA GLN A 541 -3.45 -23.69 -22.78
C GLN A 541 -2.31 -24.56 -22.25
N GLU A 542 -1.97 -24.46 -20.96
CA GLU A 542 -1.01 -25.36 -20.32
C GLU A 542 -1.41 -26.84 -20.51
N GLU A 543 -2.67 -27.19 -20.22
CA GLU A 543 -3.19 -28.56 -20.37
C GLU A 543 -3.14 -29.11 -21.83
N VAL A 544 -3.06 -28.24 -22.84
CA VAL A 544 -2.98 -28.63 -24.27
C VAL A 544 -1.54 -28.81 -24.74
N TYR A 545 -0.58 -28.10 -24.13
CA TYR A 545 0.82 -28.09 -24.53
C TYR A 545 1.78 -28.81 -23.56
N SER A 546 1.30 -29.23 -22.38
CA SER A 546 1.97 -30.15 -21.45
C SER A 546 1.77 -31.61 -21.86
#